data_AF-A0A917K2L5-F1
#
_entry.id   AF-A0A917K2L5-F1
#
_cell.length_a   1.000
_cell.length_b   1.000
_cell.length_c   1.000
_cell.angle_alpha   90.00
_cell.angle_beta   90.00
_cell.angle_gamma   90.00
#
_symmetry.space_group_name_H-M   'P 1'
#
loop_
_entity.id
_entity.type
_entity.pdbx_description
1 polymer ?
#
loop_
_entity_poly.entity_id
_entity_poly.type
_entity_poly.pdbx_seq_one_letter_code
_entity_poly.pdbx_strand_id
1 'polypeptide(L)'
;MSGAAPGKAAPGEGGRPRVRGSTTIAELLRRHPDGSARRLLAAIGVPCAYCGGAPREPITQAARRHGRDPGAFLRVFQALDEGWPADELIAAAQRKTDKKR
;
A
#
# COMPACT_ATOMS: atom_id res chain seq x y z
N MET A 1 13.03 45.20 9.04
CA MET A 1 11.93 44.28 8.67
C MET A 1 12.11 43.95 7.20
N SER A 2 12.63 42.77 6.88
CA SER A 2 12.88 42.35 5.51
C SER A 2 12.29 40.96 5.34
N GLY A 3 11.05 40.93 4.83
CA GLY A 3 10.36 39.71 4.47
C GLY A 3 10.92 39.16 3.17
N ALA A 4 11.56 37.99 3.26
CA ALA A 4 11.82 37.15 2.11
C ALA A 4 10.59 36.24 1.90
N ALA A 5 9.92 36.40 0.76
CA ALA A 5 8.88 35.48 0.34
C ALA A 5 9.54 34.15 -0.09
N PRO A 6 9.11 32.98 0.43
CA PRO A 6 9.52 31.72 -0.16
C PRO A 6 8.77 31.51 -1.48
N GLY A 7 9.54 31.14 -2.49
CA GLY A 7 9.11 31.04 -3.88
C GLY A 7 7.96 30.07 -4.12
N LYS A 8 7.24 30.33 -5.21
CA LYS A 8 6.21 29.46 -5.76
C LYS A 8 6.74 28.04 -5.89
N ALA A 9 6.13 27.10 -5.17
CA ALA A 9 6.28 25.69 -5.47
C ALA A 9 5.93 25.44 -6.94
N ALA A 10 6.83 24.79 -7.66
CA ALA A 10 6.55 24.32 -9.01
C ALA A 10 5.34 23.38 -8.99
N PRO A 11 4.46 23.39 -10.00
CA PRO A 11 3.41 22.38 -10.11
C PRO A 11 4.10 21.04 -10.42
N GLY A 12 4.22 20.19 -9.39
CA GLY A 12 4.74 18.84 -9.53
C GLY A 12 3.90 18.06 -10.55
N GLU A 13 4.61 17.32 -11.41
CA GLU A 13 4.12 16.38 -12.40
C GLU A 13 2.86 15.63 -11.97
N GLY A 14 1.91 15.47 -12.89
CA GLY A 14 0.63 14.78 -12.68
C GLY A 14 0.83 13.46 -11.92
N GLY A 15 0.55 13.50 -10.62
CA GLY A 15 0.82 12.39 -9.71
C GLY A 15 0.09 11.13 -10.15
N ARG A 16 0.79 10.00 -10.14
CA ARG A 16 0.16 8.69 -10.38
C ARG A 16 -1.06 8.56 -9.46
N PRO A 17 -2.19 8.02 -9.94
CA PRO A 17 -3.38 7.88 -9.09
C PRO A 17 -3.01 7.14 -7.81
N ARG A 18 -3.33 7.67 -6.64
CA ARG A 18 -3.06 7.02 -5.34
C ARG A 18 -3.61 5.59 -5.31
N VAL A 19 -2.92 4.67 -4.62
CA VAL A 19 -3.46 3.32 -4.37
C VAL A 19 -4.87 3.41 -3.75
N ARG A 20 -5.83 2.66 -4.32
CA ARG A 20 -7.22 2.57 -3.86
C ARG A 20 -7.53 1.15 -3.41
N GLY A 21 -8.64 0.97 -2.69
CA GLY A 21 -9.06 -0.36 -2.23
C GLY A 21 -9.37 -1.34 -3.37
N SER A 22 -9.68 -0.83 -4.56
CA SER A 22 -9.90 -1.57 -5.80
C SER A 22 -8.62 -1.89 -6.58
N THR A 23 -7.49 -1.29 -6.22
CA THR A 23 -6.20 -1.60 -6.85
C THR A 23 -5.93 -3.09 -6.65
N THR A 24 -5.54 -3.78 -7.71
CA THR A 24 -5.24 -5.22 -7.66
C THR A 24 -3.81 -5.48 -7.20
N ILE A 25 -3.53 -6.70 -6.72
CA ILE A 25 -2.16 -7.10 -6.37
C ILE A 25 -1.22 -6.96 -7.57
N ALA A 26 -1.64 -7.34 -8.78
CA ALA A 26 -0.81 -7.17 -9.97
C ALA A 26 -0.56 -5.70 -10.36
N GLU A 27 -1.53 -4.81 -10.16
CA GLU A 27 -1.30 -3.36 -10.33
C GLU A 27 -0.29 -2.82 -9.32
N LEU A 28 -0.36 -3.24 -8.05
CA LEU A 28 0.65 -2.89 -7.05
C LEU A 28 2.05 -3.37 -7.46
N LEU A 29 2.19 -4.62 -7.89
CA LEU A 29 3.48 -5.17 -8.30
C LEU A 29 4.04 -4.44 -9.52
N ARG A 30 3.21 -4.08 -10.51
CA ARG A 30 3.65 -3.27 -11.67
C ARG A 30 4.01 -1.84 -11.28
N ARG A 31 3.32 -1.27 -10.30
CA ARG A 31 3.61 0.09 -9.80
C ARG A 31 4.99 0.17 -9.13
N HIS A 32 5.41 -0.89 -8.46
CA HIS A 32 6.66 -0.99 -7.71
C HIS A 32 7.60 -2.05 -8.31
N PRO A 33 8.21 -1.76 -9.48
CA PRO A 33 9.03 -2.73 -10.21
C PRO A 33 10.35 -3.08 -9.51
N ASP A 34 10.77 -2.27 -8.54
CA ASP A 34 11.91 -2.53 -7.65
C ASP A 34 11.67 -3.68 -6.66
N GLY A 35 10.45 -4.24 -6.64
CA GLY A 35 10.07 -5.35 -5.77
C GLY A 35 9.68 -4.91 -4.36
N SER A 36 9.63 -3.61 -4.07
CA SER A 36 9.25 -3.10 -2.75
C SER A 36 7.84 -3.55 -2.33
N ALA A 37 6.87 -3.60 -3.25
CA ALA A 37 5.54 -4.15 -2.98
C ALA A 37 5.57 -5.65 -2.62
N ARG A 38 6.41 -6.44 -3.31
CA ARG A 38 6.59 -7.88 -2.98
C ARG A 38 7.25 -8.05 -1.62
N ARG A 39 8.23 -7.22 -1.29
CA ARG A 39 8.88 -7.19 0.02
C ARG A 39 7.90 -6.81 1.13
N LEU A 40 7.03 -5.81 0.90
CA LEU A 40 6.02 -5.39 1.86
C LEU A 40 4.96 -6.47 2.10
N LEU A 41 4.49 -7.13 1.03
CA LEU A 41 3.61 -8.31 1.12
C LEU A 41 4.21 -9.41 2.00
N ALA A 42 5.50 -9.71 1.83
CA ALA A 42 6.21 -10.66 2.69
C ALA A 42 6.31 -10.15 4.14
N ALA A 43 6.65 -8.87 4.34
CA ALA A 43 6.77 -8.26 5.67
C ALA A 43 5.47 -8.30 6.46
N ILE A 44 4.30 -8.13 5.82
CA ILE A 44 3.00 -8.23 6.48
C ILE A 44 2.47 -9.67 6.57
N GLY A 45 3.27 -10.66 6.15
CA GLY A 45 2.97 -12.09 6.24
C GLY A 45 1.87 -12.53 5.27
N VAL A 46 1.77 -11.91 4.09
CA VAL A 46 0.77 -12.20 3.07
C VAL A 46 1.46 -12.49 1.73
N PRO A 47 1.63 -13.75 1.33
CA PRO A 47 2.39 -14.13 0.13
C PRO A 47 1.59 -13.96 -1.18
N CYS A 48 0.74 -12.91 -1.29
CA CYS A 48 -0.15 -12.71 -2.44
C CYS A 48 0.57 -12.64 -3.79
N ALA A 49 1.85 -12.25 -3.82
CA ALA A 49 2.63 -12.21 -5.06
C ALA A 49 2.72 -13.57 -5.79
N TYR A 50 2.45 -14.68 -5.09
CA TYR A 50 2.50 -16.04 -5.64
C TYR A 50 1.11 -16.69 -5.74
N CYS A 51 0.04 -15.98 -5.36
CA CYS A 51 -1.31 -16.53 -5.38
C CYS A 51 -1.93 -16.45 -6.78
N GLY A 52 -2.64 -17.49 -7.22
CA GLY A 52 -3.35 -17.49 -8.51
C GLY A 52 -4.42 -16.40 -8.65
N GLY A 53 -4.92 -15.86 -7.54
CA GLY A 53 -5.87 -14.73 -7.52
C GLY A 53 -5.24 -13.34 -7.73
N ALA A 54 -3.92 -13.21 -7.58
CA ALA A 54 -3.21 -11.93 -7.61
C ALA A 54 -3.45 -11.05 -8.86
N PRO A 55 -3.63 -11.62 -10.08
CA PRO A 55 -3.87 -10.80 -11.27
C PRO A 55 -5.14 -9.94 -11.22
N ARG A 56 -6.17 -10.39 -10.49
CA ARG A 56 -7.50 -9.76 -10.49
C ARG A 56 -8.02 -9.39 -9.11
N GLU A 57 -7.34 -9.79 -8.05
CA GLU A 57 -7.81 -9.59 -6.68
C GLU A 57 -7.49 -8.17 -6.17
N PRO A 58 -8.51 -7.38 -5.78
CA PRO A 58 -8.32 -6.10 -5.12
C PRO A 58 -7.63 -6.24 -3.75
N ILE A 59 -6.80 -5.27 -3.37
CA ILE A 59 -6.03 -5.33 -2.12
C ILE A 59 -6.90 -5.53 -0.87
N THR A 60 -8.09 -4.93 -0.84
CA THR A 60 -9.00 -5.03 0.31
C THR A 60 -9.65 -6.42 0.37
N GLN A 61 -9.84 -7.07 -0.77
CA GLN A 61 -10.31 -8.45 -0.82
C GLN A 61 -9.21 -9.43 -0.40
N ALA A 62 -7.98 -9.22 -0.89
CA ALA A 62 -6.81 -9.98 -0.44
C ALA A 62 -6.64 -9.89 1.08
N ALA A 63 -6.71 -8.68 1.65
CA ALA A 63 -6.64 -8.46 3.09
C ALA A 63 -7.64 -9.34 3.86
N ARG A 64 -8.93 -9.33 3.45
CA ARG A 64 -9.98 -10.14 4.09
C ARG A 64 -9.70 -11.64 4.00
N ARG A 65 -9.25 -12.14 2.85
CA ARG A 65 -8.92 -13.58 2.68
C ARG A 65 -7.79 -14.03 3.60
N HIS A 66 -6.87 -13.12 3.89
CA HIS A 66 -5.77 -13.35 4.82
C HIS A 66 -6.09 -12.97 6.27
N GLY A 67 -7.34 -12.62 6.58
CA GLY A 67 -7.79 -12.22 7.91
C GLY A 67 -7.07 -10.96 8.42
N ARG A 68 -6.82 -10.00 7.54
CA ARG A 68 -6.21 -8.70 7.83
C ARG A 68 -7.25 -7.58 7.78
N ASP A 69 -6.99 -6.50 8.50
CA ASP A 69 -7.82 -5.29 8.42
C ASP A 69 -7.65 -4.62 7.04
N PRO A 70 -8.69 -4.52 6.22
CA PRO A 70 -8.57 -3.95 4.88
C PRO A 70 -8.13 -2.48 4.89
N GLY A 71 -8.48 -1.74 5.96
CA GLY A 71 -8.10 -0.33 6.11
C GLY A 71 -6.60 -0.16 6.40
N ALA A 72 -6.03 -0.95 7.30
CA ALA A 72 -4.61 -0.97 7.60
C ALA A 72 -3.81 -1.48 6.40
N PHE A 73 -4.32 -2.51 5.70
CA PHE A 73 -3.72 -3.03 4.48
C PHE A 73 -3.68 -1.97 3.37
N LEU A 74 -4.78 -1.25 3.14
CA LEU A 74 -4.80 -0.14 2.17
C LEU A 74 -3.80 0.97 2.55
N ARG A 75 -3.79 1.39 3.82
CA ARG A 75 -2.92 2.48 4.29
C ARG A 75 -1.43 2.15 4.14
N VAL A 76 -1.02 0.91 4.40
CA VAL A 76 0.40 0.53 4.28
C VAL A 76 0.88 0.57 2.81
N PHE A 77 0.04 0.19 1.84
CA PHE A 77 0.39 0.33 0.42
C PHE A 77 0.29 1.75 -0.10
N GLN A 78 -0.54 2.59 0.50
CA GLN A 78 -0.55 4.03 0.19
C GLN A 78 0.71 4.72 0.69
N ALA A 79 1.21 4.35 1.87
CA ALA A 79 2.51 4.83 2.36
C ALA A 79 3.65 4.37 1.43
N LEU A 80 3.52 3.19 0.81
CA LEU A 80 4.50 2.70 -0.15
C LEU A 80 4.66 3.60 -1.40
N ASP A 81 3.60 4.32 -1.82
CA ASP A 81 3.70 5.31 -2.90
C ASP A 81 4.66 6.47 -2.56
N GLU A 82 4.87 6.73 -1.26
CA GLU A 82 5.69 7.84 -0.74
C GLU A 82 7.08 7.38 -0.26
N GLY A 83 7.28 6.08 -0.05
CA GLY A 83 8.53 5.49 0.45
C GLY A 83 8.27 4.21 1.24
N TRP A 84 9.30 3.61 1.86
CA TRP A 84 9.05 2.44 2.71
C TRP A 84 8.16 2.81 3.90
N PRO A 85 7.07 2.07 4.18
CA PRO A 85 6.15 2.40 5.27
C PRO A 85 6.82 2.34 6.65
N ALA A 86 6.38 3.21 7.56
CA ALA A 86 6.79 3.17 8.96
C ALA A 86 6.38 1.84 9.64
N ASP A 87 7.18 1.41 10.62
CA ASP A 87 7.00 0.12 11.30
C ASP A 87 5.63 -0.03 11.95
N GLU A 88 5.04 1.06 12.45
CA GLU A 88 3.70 1.05 13.05
C GLU A 88 2.62 0.70 12.04
N LEU A 89 2.76 1.16 10.78
CA LEU A 89 1.83 0.82 9.70
C LEU A 89 1.97 -0.63 9.26
N ILE A 90 3.21 -1.13 9.20
CA ILE A 90 3.51 -2.54 8.90
C ILE A 90 2.90 -3.42 10.00
N ALA A 91 3.15 -3.10 11.27
CA ALA A 91 2.59 -3.81 12.42
C ALA A 91 1.06 -3.77 12.42
N ALA A 92 0.44 -2.65 12.03
CA ALA A 92 -1.00 -2.55 11.87
C ALA A 92 -1.55 -3.48 10.80
N ALA A 93 -0.91 -3.57 9.64
CA ALA A 93 -1.31 -4.44 8.55
C ALA A 93 -1.05 -5.94 8.84
N GLN A 94 -0.12 -6.26 9.75
CA GLN A 94 0.15 -7.62 10.23
C GLN A 94 -0.91 -8.16 11.20
N ARG A 95 -1.66 -7.28 11.89
CA ARG A 95 -2.65 -7.72 12.89
C ARG A 95 -3.73 -8.58 12.23
N LYS A 96 -4.03 -9.72 12.85
CA LYS A 96 -5.20 -10.53 12.45
C LYS A 96 -6.46 -9.83 12.94
N THR A 97 -7.46 -9.77 12.08
CA THR A 97 -8.81 -9.42 12.51
C THR A 97 -9.45 -10.67 13.10
N ASP A 98 -9.96 -10.57 14.32
CA ASP A 98 -10.82 -11.63 14.86
C ASP A 98 -12.03 -11.76 13.93
N LYS A 99 -12.21 -12.96 13.37
CA LYS A 99 -13.46 -13.29 12.66
C LYS A 99 -14.57 -13.27 13.72
N LYS A 100 -15.33 -12.18 13.80
CA LYS A 100 -16.66 -12.28 14.40
C LYS A 100 -17.46 -13.21 13.48
N ARG A 101 -17.73 -14.44 13.97
CA ARG A 101 -18.50 -15.49 13.28
C ARG A 101 -19.86 -14.98 12.86
#